data_AF-D3B0Z2-F1
#
_entry.id   AF-D3B0Z2-F1
#
_cell.length_a   1.000
_cell.length_b   1.000
_cell.length_c   1.000
_cell.angle_alpha   90.00
_cell.angle_beta   90.00
_cell.angle_gamma   90.00
#
_symmetry.space_group_name_H-M   'P 1'
#
loop_
_entity.id
_entity.type
_entity.pdbx_description
1 polymer ?
#
loop_
_entity_poly.entity_id
_entity_poly.type
_entity_poly.pdbx_seq_one_letter_code
_entity_poly.pdbx_strand_id
1 'polypeptide(L)'
;MSAKLELYGCGSPNVVKVQLLLKELKIPFTYHEVDWRNGQQYKAEFVKINPNSKLPVIVDHDVEGEPINVFESGNILLYLANKYAKGRLVPDADKDIRAYTEVMNWLFWQMANIGPIFGNWYHFTNYATDKYPYSIQRFGNELRRLFHVLDNTLKTRKFVAGDTYSISDIAIYPWARIIGFVPDLTAQEFPNVYQYIARIKAIPSVVEWETFEEEERKKKPMAPPTEEQRKFMFGVDGRAQN
;
A
#
# COMPACT_ATOMS: atom_id res chain seq x y z
N MET A 1 -24.36 14.23 -5.09
CA MET A 1 -24.71 12.85 -4.70
C MET A 1 -23.67 12.41 -3.68
N SER A 2 -24.07 11.76 -2.57
CA SER A 2 -23.08 11.20 -1.64
C SER A 2 -22.25 10.14 -2.37
N ALA A 3 -20.97 10.04 -2.04
CA ALA A 3 -20.15 8.95 -2.57
C ALA A 3 -20.71 7.61 -2.08
N LYS A 4 -20.81 6.63 -2.98
CA LYS A 4 -21.26 5.26 -2.65
C LYS A 4 -20.13 4.36 -2.15
N LEU A 5 -18.93 4.91 -2.04
CA LEU A 5 -17.75 4.19 -1.59
C LEU A 5 -17.15 4.92 -0.40
N GLU A 6 -16.87 4.19 0.67
CA GLU A 6 -16.15 4.68 1.84
C GLU A 6 -14.75 4.06 1.86
N LEU A 7 -13.73 4.86 2.19
CA LEU A 7 -12.37 4.41 2.44
C LEU A 7 -11.99 4.72 3.88
N TYR A 8 -11.78 3.68 4.67
CA TYR A 8 -11.20 3.77 6.01
C TYR A 8 -9.69 3.63 5.90
N GLY A 9 -8.96 4.64 6.35
CA GLY A 9 -7.52 4.73 6.09
C GLY A 9 -6.73 5.52 7.12
N CYS A 10 -5.41 5.50 6.93
CA CYS A 10 -4.43 6.29 7.65
C CYS A 10 -3.26 6.65 6.72
N GLY A 11 -2.32 7.47 7.18
CA GLY A 11 -1.10 7.82 6.43
C GLY A 11 -0.10 6.67 6.36
N SER A 12 -0.42 5.59 5.62
CA SER A 12 0.47 4.44 5.41
C SER A 12 0.57 4.06 3.93
N PRO A 13 1.70 3.49 3.47
CA PRO A 13 1.85 3.07 2.08
C PRO A 13 0.75 2.12 1.58
N ASN A 14 0.15 1.30 2.45
CA ASN A 14 -0.94 0.40 2.05
C ASN A 14 -2.24 1.15 1.71
N VAL A 15 -2.53 2.24 2.43
CA VAL A 15 -3.71 3.09 2.16
C VAL A 15 -3.47 3.92 0.90
N VAL A 16 -2.23 4.38 0.69
CA VAL A 16 -1.84 5.11 -0.53
C VAL A 16 -2.15 4.30 -1.79
N LYS A 17 -1.92 2.98 -1.80
CA LYS A 17 -2.27 2.11 -2.94
C LYS A 17 -3.72 2.34 -3.39
N VAL A 18 -4.65 2.34 -2.44
CA VAL A 18 -6.08 2.49 -2.71
C VAL A 18 -6.41 3.91 -3.12
N GLN A 19 -5.84 4.93 -2.45
CA GLN A 19 -6.04 6.33 -2.83
C GLN A 19 -5.56 6.63 -4.26
N LEU A 20 -4.42 6.07 -4.66
CA LEU A 20 -3.90 6.18 -6.02
C LEU A 20 -4.85 5.55 -7.04
N LEU A 21 -5.37 4.34 -6.76
CA LEU A 21 -6.31 3.69 -7.66
C LEU A 21 -7.63 4.48 -7.78
N LEU A 22 -8.16 5.00 -6.67
CA LEU A 22 -9.39 5.79 -6.66
C LEU A 22 -9.23 7.07 -7.49
N LYS A 23 -8.09 7.76 -7.38
CA LYS A 23 -7.76 8.92 -8.24
C LYS A 23 -7.60 8.51 -9.71
N GLU A 24 -6.89 7.43 -9.98
CA GLU A 24 -6.67 6.89 -11.34
C GLU A 24 -7.98 6.51 -12.05
N LEU A 25 -8.97 6.03 -11.29
CA LEU A 25 -10.29 5.66 -11.78
C LEU A 25 -11.33 6.77 -11.64
N LYS A 26 -10.97 7.90 -11.02
CA LYS A 26 -11.86 9.04 -10.73
C LYS A 26 -13.14 8.61 -9.98
N ILE A 27 -13.00 7.68 -9.04
CA ILE A 27 -14.11 7.18 -8.24
C ILE A 27 -14.32 8.14 -7.06
N PRO A 28 -15.52 8.74 -6.90
CA PRO A 28 -15.82 9.54 -5.72
C PRO A 28 -15.92 8.63 -4.48
N PHE A 29 -15.30 9.05 -3.38
CA PHE A 29 -15.31 8.30 -2.13
C PHE A 29 -15.37 9.24 -0.92
N THR A 30 -15.90 8.72 0.20
CA THR A 30 -15.81 9.37 1.51
C THR A 30 -14.60 8.79 2.25
N TYR A 31 -13.68 9.65 2.73
CA TYR A 31 -12.51 9.22 3.50
C TYR A 31 -12.78 9.29 5.00
N HIS A 32 -12.57 8.17 5.69
CA HIS A 32 -12.66 8.06 7.13
C HIS A 32 -11.24 7.85 7.68
N GLU A 33 -10.69 8.88 8.32
CA GLU A 33 -9.40 8.78 9.02
C GLU A 33 -9.57 7.90 10.27
N VAL A 34 -8.79 6.83 10.35
CA VAL A 34 -8.75 5.91 11.48
C VAL A 34 -7.47 6.16 12.27
N ASP A 35 -7.64 6.60 13.52
CA ASP A 35 -6.55 6.83 14.46
C ASP A 35 -6.04 5.49 15.02
N TRP A 36 -5.21 4.85 14.22
CA TRP A 36 -4.63 3.55 14.54
C TRP A 36 -3.64 3.59 15.71
N ARG A 37 -3.12 4.78 16.03
CA ARG A 37 -2.21 4.98 17.17
C ARG A 37 -2.94 4.94 18.49
N ASN A 38 -4.22 5.34 18.51
CA ASN A 38 -5.10 5.27 19.67
C ASN A 38 -6.08 4.09 19.60
N GLY A 39 -5.78 3.06 18.79
CA GLY A 39 -6.48 1.78 18.83
C GLY A 39 -7.88 1.77 18.19
N GLN A 40 -8.25 2.76 17.37
CA GLN A 40 -9.58 2.78 16.74
C GLN A 40 -9.88 1.55 15.86
N GLN A 41 -8.85 0.95 15.27
CA GLN A 41 -8.93 -0.28 14.48
C GLN A 41 -9.33 -1.53 15.29
N TYR A 42 -9.30 -1.46 16.62
CA TYR A 42 -9.70 -2.56 17.51
C TYR A 42 -11.10 -2.37 18.09
N LYS A 43 -11.75 -1.24 17.84
CA LYS A 43 -13.13 -1.02 18.32
C LYS A 43 -14.10 -1.92 17.58
N ALA A 44 -15.17 -2.33 18.26
CA ALA A 44 -16.15 -3.29 17.75
C ALA A 44 -16.77 -2.84 16.42
N GLU A 45 -17.00 -1.55 16.23
CA GLU A 45 -17.51 -0.99 14.97
C GLU A 45 -16.55 -1.23 13.79
N PHE A 46 -15.24 -1.12 14.00
CA PHE A 46 -14.24 -1.34 12.94
C PHE A 46 -14.00 -2.83 12.70
N VAL A 47 -13.93 -3.63 13.78
CA VAL A 47 -13.73 -5.09 13.69
C VAL A 47 -14.85 -5.77 12.90
N LYS A 48 -16.09 -5.26 12.99
CA LYS A 48 -17.21 -5.71 12.14
C LYS A 48 -16.96 -5.51 10.65
N ILE A 49 -16.20 -4.48 10.27
CA ILE A 49 -15.88 -4.18 8.87
C ILE A 49 -14.63 -4.96 8.43
N ASN A 50 -13.61 -5.04 9.29
CA ASN A 50 -12.40 -5.82 9.05
C ASN A 50 -11.94 -6.55 10.33
N PRO A 51 -12.13 -7.88 10.40
CA PRO A 51 -11.73 -8.68 11.56
C PRO A 51 -10.21 -8.75 11.76
N ASN A 52 -9.40 -8.39 10.76
CA ASN A 52 -7.94 -8.32 10.88
C ASN A 52 -7.47 -7.03 11.60
N SER A 53 -8.36 -6.06 11.85
CA SER A 53 -8.01 -4.77 12.49
C SER A 53 -6.85 -4.04 11.79
N LYS A 54 -6.81 -4.09 10.45
CA LYS A 54 -5.80 -3.41 9.63
C LYS A 54 -6.43 -2.48 8.61
N LEU A 55 -5.65 -1.52 8.14
CA LEU A 55 -6.03 -0.56 7.12
C LEU A 55 -5.21 -0.80 5.85
N PRO A 56 -5.73 -0.48 4.65
CA PRO A 56 -7.05 0.11 4.37
C PRO A 56 -8.21 -0.89 4.38
N VAL A 57 -9.43 -0.35 4.45
CA VAL A 57 -10.71 -1.06 4.23
C VAL A 57 -11.62 -0.16 3.41
N ILE A 58 -12.38 -0.73 2.48
CA ILE A 58 -13.47 -0.02 1.80
C ILE A 58 -14.82 -0.64 2.13
N VAL A 59 -15.86 0.19 2.12
CA VAL A 59 -17.27 -0.24 2.14
C VAL A 59 -17.92 0.24 0.85
N ASP A 60 -18.35 -0.70 0.01
CA ASP A 60 -18.97 -0.42 -1.29
C ASP A 60 -20.48 -0.60 -1.21
N HIS A 61 -21.20 0.52 -1.33
CA HIS A 61 -22.66 0.59 -1.35
C HIS A 61 -23.23 0.59 -2.78
N ASP A 62 -22.39 0.52 -3.81
CA ASP A 62 -22.78 0.49 -5.22
C ASP A 62 -22.88 -0.94 -5.75
N VAL A 63 -23.59 -1.79 -5.02
CA VAL A 63 -23.77 -3.22 -5.29
C VAL A 63 -25.22 -3.60 -5.04
N GLU A 64 -25.69 -4.68 -5.65
CA GLU A 64 -27.02 -5.22 -5.35
C GLU A 64 -27.01 -5.90 -3.98
N GLY A 65 -27.98 -5.56 -3.13
CA GLY A 65 -28.10 -6.11 -1.77
C GLY A 65 -27.36 -5.30 -0.71
N GLU A 66 -26.79 -5.99 0.28
CA GLU A 66 -26.06 -5.36 1.38
C GLU A 66 -24.69 -4.84 0.93
N PRO A 67 -24.17 -3.77 1.57
CA PRO A 67 -22.84 -3.25 1.27
C PRO A 67 -21.74 -4.30 1.42
N ILE A 68 -20.72 -4.25 0.55
CA ILE A 68 -19.59 -5.17 0.61
C ILE A 68 -18.42 -4.50 1.32
N ASN A 69 -17.95 -5.14 2.40
CA ASN A 69 -16.70 -4.78 3.05
C ASN A 69 -15.53 -5.46 2.33
N VAL A 70 -14.56 -4.69 1.86
CA VAL A 70 -13.35 -5.22 1.21
C VAL A 70 -12.12 -4.76 1.98
N PHE A 71 -11.37 -5.72 2.51
CA PHE A 71 -10.11 -5.52 3.21
C PHE A 71 -8.95 -6.20 2.45
N GLU A 72 -7.71 -5.95 2.92
CA GLU A 72 -6.44 -6.21 2.23
C GLU A 72 -6.22 -5.31 1.02
N SER A 73 -5.17 -4.48 1.05
CA SER A 73 -4.94 -3.49 -0.01
C SER A 73 -4.83 -4.10 -1.41
N GLY A 74 -4.24 -5.29 -1.54
CA GLY A 74 -4.12 -5.98 -2.83
C GLY A 74 -5.48 -6.45 -3.36
N ASN A 75 -6.34 -6.96 -2.49
CA ASN A 75 -7.69 -7.38 -2.83
C ASN A 75 -8.57 -6.17 -3.18
N ILE A 76 -8.47 -5.07 -2.43
CA ILE A 76 -9.16 -3.81 -2.74
C ILE A 76 -8.77 -3.30 -4.15
N LEU A 77 -7.47 -3.34 -4.49
CA LEU A 77 -7.01 -2.96 -5.82
C LEU A 77 -7.64 -3.84 -6.91
N LEU A 78 -7.62 -5.15 -6.72
CA LEU A 78 -8.18 -6.11 -7.67
C LEU A 78 -9.71 -5.93 -7.82
N TYR A 79 -10.42 -5.79 -6.71
CA TYR A 79 -11.88 -5.57 -6.68
C TYR A 79 -12.28 -4.32 -7.46
N LEU A 80 -11.68 -3.16 -7.14
CA LEU A 80 -11.98 -1.90 -7.81
C LEU A 80 -11.56 -1.90 -9.28
N ALA A 81 -10.42 -2.53 -9.62
CA ALA A 81 -9.97 -2.62 -10.99
C ALA A 81 -10.91 -3.50 -11.84
N ASN A 82 -11.36 -4.64 -11.32
CA ASN A 82 -12.35 -5.48 -12.01
C ASN A 82 -13.69 -4.74 -12.20
N LYS A 83 -14.14 -4.00 -11.18
CA LYS A 83 -15.44 -3.30 -11.21
C LYS A 83 -15.42 -2.06 -12.13
N TYR A 84 -14.33 -1.29 -12.13
CA TYR A 84 -14.33 0.05 -12.74
C TYR A 84 -13.27 0.27 -13.83
N ALA A 85 -12.18 -0.51 -13.89
CA ALA A 85 -11.07 -0.24 -14.82
C ALA A 85 -11.29 -0.78 -16.23
N LYS A 86 -12.32 -1.60 -16.48
CA LYS A 86 -12.68 -2.15 -17.81
C LYS A 86 -11.48 -2.77 -18.55
N GLY A 87 -10.67 -3.58 -17.86
CA GLY A 87 -9.51 -4.26 -18.43
C GLY A 87 -8.22 -3.43 -18.51
N ARG A 88 -8.25 -2.13 -18.15
CA ARG A 88 -7.11 -1.22 -18.32
C ARG A 88 -5.97 -1.44 -17.31
N LEU A 89 -6.31 -1.75 -16.06
CA LEU A 89 -5.34 -1.87 -14.95
C LEU A 89 -5.12 -3.32 -14.49
N VAL A 90 -5.97 -4.23 -14.97
CA VAL A 90 -5.88 -5.68 -14.79
C VAL A 90 -6.53 -6.32 -16.03
N PRO A 91 -5.81 -7.16 -16.79
CA PRO A 91 -6.38 -7.85 -17.95
C PRO A 91 -7.54 -8.77 -17.56
N ASP A 92 -8.39 -9.09 -18.51
CA ASP A 92 -9.47 -10.06 -18.32
C ASP A 92 -8.88 -11.48 -18.45
N ALA A 93 -9.00 -12.29 -17.39
CA ALA A 93 -8.40 -13.61 -17.33
C ALA A 93 -8.97 -14.57 -18.40
N ASP A 94 -10.23 -14.40 -18.80
CA ASP A 94 -10.86 -15.22 -19.83
C ASP A 94 -10.38 -14.86 -21.24
N LYS A 95 -9.84 -13.64 -21.42
CA LYS A 95 -9.33 -13.14 -22.71
C LYS A 95 -7.82 -13.30 -22.86
N ASP A 96 -7.07 -13.05 -21.79
CA ASP A 96 -5.62 -13.17 -21.78
C ASP A 96 -5.13 -13.60 -20.39
N ILE A 97 -5.18 -14.91 -20.16
CA ILE A 97 -4.71 -15.52 -18.91
C ILE A 97 -3.23 -15.23 -18.63
N ARG A 98 -2.40 -15.03 -19.68
CA ARG A 98 -0.95 -14.81 -19.50
C ARG A 98 -0.69 -13.42 -18.95
N ALA A 99 -1.28 -12.39 -19.55
CA ALA A 99 -1.14 -11.02 -19.07
C ALA A 99 -1.77 -10.84 -17.68
N TYR A 100 -2.95 -11.44 -17.44
CA TYR A 100 -3.56 -11.45 -16.11
C TYR A 100 -2.65 -12.08 -15.06
N THR A 101 -2.11 -13.26 -15.35
CA THR A 101 -1.21 -13.97 -14.43
C THR A 101 0.04 -13.16 -14.12
N GLU A 102 0.61 -12.46 -15.11
CA GLU A 102 1.80 -11.62 -14.86
C GLU A 102 1.49 -10.44 -13.93
N VAL A 103 0.33 -9.79 -14.08
CA VAL A 103 -0.12 -8.77 -13.12
C VAL A 103 -0.27 -9.43 -11.73
N MET A 104 -0.94 -10.57 -11.63
CA MET A 104 -1.14 -11.24 -10.34
C MET A 104 0.19 -11.65 -9.67
N ASN A 105 1.16 -12.17 -10.43
CA ASN A 105 2.49 -12.52 -9.91
C ASN A 105 3.11 -11.34 -9.14
N TRP A 106 3.09 -10.14 -9.74
CA TRP A 106 3.70 -8.95 -9.14
C TRP A 106 2.85 -8.33 -8.03
N LEU A 107 1.53 -8.42 -8.12
CA LEU A 107 0.63 -7.96 -7.06
C LEU A 107 0.84 -8.80 -5.79
N PHE A 108 0.80 -10.12 -5.92
CA PHE A 108 1.04 -11.02 -4.78
C PHE A 108 2.48 -10.96 -4.30
N TRP A 109 3.46 -10.82 -5.19
CA TRP A 109 4.85 -10.58 -4.80
C TRP A 109 4.97 -9.32 -3.94
N GLN A 110 4.32 -8.22 -4.30
CA GLN A 110 4.34 -6.99 -3.50
C GLN A 110 3.73 -7.23 -2.11
N MET A 111 2.54 -7.86 -2.07
CA MET A 111 1.79 -8.09 -0.84
C MET A 111 2.52 -9.02 0.13
N ALA A 112 3.26 -10.01 -0.39
CA ALA A 112 4.00 -10.98 0.42
C ALA A 112 5.45 -10.57 0.73
N ASN A 113 6.05 -9.65 -0.03
CA ASN A 113 7.47 -9.33 0.08
C ASN A 113 7.74 -7.88 0.47
N ILE A 114 7.82 -6.95 -0.51
CA ILE A 114 8.27 -5.56 -0.24
C ILE A 114 7.50 -4.95 0.93
N GLY A 115 6.16 -5.03 0.95
CA GLY A 115 5.38 -4.40 2.02
C GLY A 115 5.73 -4.95 3.41
N PRO A 116 5.56 -6.26 3.65
CA PRO A 116 5.87 -6.87 4.95
C PRO A 116 7.33 -6.69 5.38
N ILE A 117 8.31 -6.88 4.48
CA ILE A 117 9.73 -6.78 4.83
C ILE A 117 10.09 -5.33 5.18
N PHE A 118 9.58 -4.35 4.42
CA PHE A 118 9.84 -2.94 4.70
C PHE A 118 9.20 -2.51 6.01
N GLY A 119 7.98 -2.97 6.31
CA GLY A 119 7.34 -2.74 7.60
C GLY A 119 8.16 -3.26 8.78
N ASN A 120 8.70 -4.48 8.68
CA ASN A 120 9.58 -5.04 9.71
C ASN A 120 10.88 -4.25 9.85
N TRP A 121 11.57 -3.97 8.74
CA TRP A 121 12.78 -3.16 8.76
C TRP A 121 12.55 -1.78 9.40
N TYR A 122 11.45 -1.12 9.01
CA TYR A 122 11.08 0.19 9.54
C TYR A 122 10.77 0.14 11.04
N HIS A 123 10.09 -0.92 11.50
CA HIS A 123 9.84 -1.15 12.93
C HIS A 123 11.15 -1.28 13.72
N PHE A 124 12.06 -2.18 13.33
CA PHE A 124 13.32 -2.37 14.06
C PHE A 124 14.23 -1.14 14.02
N THR A 125 14.12 -0.31 12.99
CA THR A 125 14.92 0.91 12.86
C THR A 125 14.36 2.08 13.66
N ASN A 126 13.03 2.26 13.69
CA ASN A 126 12.38 3.48 14.19
C ASN A 126 11.48 3.27 15.42
N TYR A 127 10.96 2.07 15.66
CA TYR A 127 9.95 1.80 16.69
C TYR A 127 10.36 0.76 17.73
N ALA A 128 11.34 -0.09 17.49
CA ALA A 128 11.86 -0.96 18.55
C ALA A 128 12.45 -0.12 19.68
N THR A 129 12.16 -0.49 20.93
CA THR A 129 12.67 0.18 22.13
C THR A 129 14.18 -0.02 22.26
N ASP A 130 14.64 -1.25 22.06
CA ASP A 130 16.05 -1.61 22.03
C ASP A 130 16.59 -1.62 20.60
N LYS A 131 17.92 -1.67 20.48
CA LYS A 131 18.59 -1.89 19.20
C LYS A 131 18.78 -3.38 18.94
N TYR A 132 18.33 -3.82 17.78
CA TYR A 132 18.41 -5.22 17.33
C TYR A 132 19.23 -5.31 16.04
N PRO A 133 20.58 -5.26 16.10
CA PRO A 133 21.43 -5.18 14.90
C PRO A 133 21.19 -6.32 13.92
N TYR A 134 21.01 -7.55 14.41
CA TYR A 134 20.70 -8.71 13.58
C TYR A 134 19.39 -8.53 12.80
N SER A 135 18.31 -8.09 13.47
CA SER A 135 17.01 -7.88 12.81
C SER A 135 17.09 -6.77 11.77
N ILE A 136 17.73 -5.64 12.10
CA ILE A 136 17.93 -4.52 11.17
C ILE A 136 18.70 -5.00 9.93
N GLN A 137 19.81 -5.73 10.14
CA GLN A 137 20.61 -6.26 9.04
C GLN A 137 19.85 -7.30 8.21
N ARG A 138 19.14 -8.24 8.86
CA ARG A 138 18.37 -9.29 8.18
C ARG A 138 17.31 -8.68 7.26
N PHE A 139 16.46 -7.79 7.78
CA PHE A 139 15.41 -7.18 6.97
C PHE A 139 15.97 -6.17 5.96
N GLY A 140 17.07 -5.48 6.28
CA GLY A 140 17.76 -4.58 5.34
C GLY A 140 18.35 -5.33 4.15
N ASN A 141 19.00 -6.47 4.39
CA ASN A 141 19.53 -7.34 3.34
C ASN A 141 18.41 -7.90 2.46
N GLU A 142 17.29 -8.30 3.06
CA GLU A 142 16.14 -8.80 2.29
C GLU A 142 15.50 -7.69 1.45
N LEU A 143 15.38 -6.45 1.96
CA LEU A 143 14.96 -5.31 1.14
C LEU A 143 15.89 -5.09 -0.05
N ARG A 144 17.21 -5.08 0.17
CA ARG A 144 18.21 -4.94 -0.90
C ARG A 144 18.02 -6.01 -1.98
N ARG A 145 17.82 -7.28 -1.58
CA ARG A 145 17.55 -8.40 -2.50
C ARG A 145 16.26 -8.18 -3.30
N LEU A 146 15.18 -7.76 -2.64
CA LEU A 146 13.89 -7.49 -3.30
C LEU A 146 13.99 -6.32 -4.28
N PHE A 147 14.74 -5.27 -3.94
CA PHE A 147 15.00 -4.16 -4.87
C PHE A 147 15.88 -4.59 -6.04
N HIS A 148 16.81 -5.53 -5.88
CA HIS A 148 17.51 -6.13 -7.03
C HIS A 148 16.59 -6.95 -7.93
N VAL A 149 15.62 -7.69 -7.37
CA VAL A 149 14.61 -8.39 -8.18
C VAL A 149 13.81 -7.38 -9.02
N LEU A 150 13.37 -6.29 -8.39
CA LEU A 150 12.63 -5.23 -9.07
C LEU A 150 13.49 -4.52 -10.13
N ASP A 151 14.72 -4.12 -9.78
CA ASP A 151 15.63 -3.42 -10.69
C ASP A 151 15.96 -4.27 -11.93
N ASN A 152 16.29 -5.55 -11.72
CA ASN A 152 16.57 -6.48 -12.81
C ASN A 152 15.37 -6.68 -13.73
N THR A 153 14.17 -6.75 -13.17
CA THR A 153 12.92 -6.86 -13.95
C THR A 153 12.68 -5.61 -14.80
N LEU A 154 12.95 -4.44 -14.24
CA LEU A 154 12.73 -3.15 -14.89
C LEU A 154 13.79 -2.79 -15.94
N LYS A 155 14.86 -3.57 -16.08
CA LYS A 155 15.85 -3.41 -17.16
C LYS A 155 15.22 -3.53 -18.55
N THR A 156 14.25 -4.43 -18.68
CA THR A 156 13.64 -4.77 -19.98
C THR A 156 12.15 -4.48 -20.02
N ARG A 157 11.58 -3.90 -18.97
CA ARG A 157 10.14 -3.66 -18.85
C ARG A 157 9.85 -2.22 -18.44
N LYS A 158 8.85 -1.62 -19.10
CA LYS A 158 8.42 -0.25 -18.78
C LYS A 158 7.67 -0.18 -17.44
N PHE A 159 6.91 -1.22 -17.11
CA PHE A 159 6.18 -1.41 -15.87
C PHE A 159 6.47 -2.82 -15.34
N VAL A 160 6.15 -3.09 -14.08
CA VAL A 160 6.59 -4.32 -13.42
C VAL A 160 6.08 -5.58 -14.15
N ALA A 161 4.84 -5.53 -14.63
CA ALA A 161 4.16 -6.64 -15.31
C ALA A 161 4.26 -6.60 -16.84
N GLY A 162 5.03 -5.66 -17.42
CA GLY A 162 5.19 -5.54 -18.88
C GLY A 162 5.22 -4.08 -19.36
N ASP A 163 4.49 -3.78 -20.44
CA ASP A 163 4.53 -2.46 -21.08
C ASP A 163 3.41 -1.52 -20.66
N THR A 164 2.42 -2.02 -19.92
CA THR A 164 1.24 -1.28 -19.48
C THR A 164 1.23 -1.11 -17.95
N TYR A 165 0.77 0.06 -17.51
CA TYR A 165 0.59 0.36 -16.09
C TYR A 165 -0.56 -0.45 -15.50
N SER A 166 -0.34 -1.07 -14.35
CA SER A 166 -1.28 -2.02 -13.74
C SER A 166 -1.46 -1.80 -12.24
N ILE A 167 -2.41 -2.54 -11.63
CA ILE A 167 -2.56 -2.57 -10.18
C ILE A 167 -1.31 -3.07 -9.43
N SER A 168 -0.43 -3.83 -10.08
CA SER A 168 0.83 -4.26 -9.46
C SER A 168 1.80 -3.11 -9.31
N ASP A 169 1.83 -2.18 -10.27
CA ASP A 169 2.62 -0.97 -10.19
C ASP A 169 2.08 -0.03 -9.10
N ILE A 170 0.75 0.14 -9.06
CA ILE A 170 0.05 0.88 -8.00
C ILE A 170 0.36 0.31 -6.62
N ALA A 171 0.44 -1.02 -6.50
CA ALA A 171 0.75 -1.69 -5.24
C ALA A 171 2.21 -1.47 -4.80
N ILE A 172 3.15 -1.50 -5.75
CA ILE A 172 4.59 -1.42 -5.47
C ILE A 172 5.03 0.02 -5.19
N TYR A 173 4.51 0.99 -5.96
CA TYR A 173 4.98 2.38 -5.94
C TYR A 173 5.03 3.01 -4.54
N PRO A 174 3.99 2.91 -3.67
CA PRO A 174 4.01 3.57 -2.37
C PRO A 174 5.15 3.10 -1.45
N TRP A 175 5.61 1.87 -1.62
CA TRP A 175 6.76 1.31 -0.91
C TRP A 175 8.09 1.58 -1.63
N ALA A 176 8.10 1.51 -2.96
CA ALA A 176 9.30 1.78 -3.74
C ALA A 176 9.73 3.26 -3.64
N ARG A 177 8.79 4.21 -3.64
CA ARG A 177 9.09 5.65 -3.58
C ARG A 177 9.81 6.08 -2.29
N ILE A 178 9.73 5.27 -1.23
CA ILE A 178 10.42 5.50 0.04
C ILE A 178 11.71 4.68 0.17
N ILE A 179 12.23 4.11 -0.92
CA ILE A 179 13.49 3.35 -0.96
C ILE A 179 14.64 4.08 -0.25
N GLY A 180 14.71 5.42 -0.41
CA GLY A 180 15.73 6.25 0.22
C GLY A 180 15.66 6.33 1.75
N PHE A 181 14.63 5.77 2.39
CA PHE A 181 14.65 5.58 3.84
C PHE A 181 15.62 4.48 4.26
N VAL A 182 15.87 3.49 3.40
CA VAL A 182 16.85 2.44 3.68
C VAL A 182 18.24 2.98 3.36
N PRO A 183 19.16 3.02 4.34
CA PRO A 183 20.53 3.45 4.08
C PRO A 183 21.16 2.63 2.96
N ASP A 184 21.97 3.30 2.15
CA ASP A 184 22.80 2.71 1.09
C ASP A 184 22.03 2.08 -0.09
N LEU A 185 20.70 2.18 -0.15
CA LEU A 185 19.95 1.84 -1.38
C LEU A 185 19.86 3.06 -2.28
N THR A 186 20.86 3.24 -3.14
CA THR A 186 21.05 4.48 -3.92
C THR A 186 20.64 4.32 -5.39
N ALA A 187 20.53 5.46 -6.09
CA ALA A 187 20.25 5.46 -7.53
C ALA A 187 21.39 4.85 -8.37
N GLN A 188 22.61 4.80 -7.82
CA GLN A 188 23.75 4.15 -8.45
C GLN A 188 23.59 2.62 -8.46
N GLU A 189 23.04 2.05 -7.38
CA GLU A 189 22.81 0.61 -7.26
C GLU A 189 21.50 0.16 -7.93
N PHE A 190 20.45 0.98 -7.85
CA PHE A 190 19.11 0.66 -8.37
C PHE A 190 18.60 1.65 -9.44
N PRO A 191 19.35 1.89 -10.53
CA PRO A 191 19.00 2.92 -11.50
C PRO A 191 17.62 2.70 -12.16
N ASN A 192 17.23 1.46 -12.41
CA ASN A 192 15.96 1.14 -13.08
C ASN A 192 14.78 1.34 -12.13
N VAL A 193 14.94 1.04 -10.84
CA VAL A 193 13.93 1.34 -9.81
C VAL A 193 13.70 2.84 -9.68
N TYR A 194 14.76 3.65 -9.62
CA TYR A 194 14.62 5.11 -9.52
C TYR A 194 13.97 5.71 -10.77
N GLN A 195 14.31 5.22 -11.97
CA GLN A 195 13.63 5.63 -13.21
C GLN A 195 12.16 5.19 -13.22
N TYR A 196 11.85 4.00 -12.72
CA TYR A 196 10.48 3.52 -12.58
C TYR A 196 9.66 4.36 -11.60
N ILE A 197 10.22 4.72 -10.44
CA ILE A 197 9.59 5.64 -9.48
C ILE A 197 9.31 6.98 -10.15
N ALA A 198 10.28 7.56 -10.87
CA ALA A 198 10.10 8.81 -11.58
C ALA A 198 8.99 8.73 -12.64
N ARG A 199 8.92 7.60 -13.37
CA ARG A 199 7.89 7.34 -14.38
C ARG A 199 6.49 7.28 -13.76
N ILE A 200 6.32 6.55 -12.66
CA ILE A 200 5.01 6.48 -11.97
C ILE A 200 4.65 7.82 -11.35
N LYS A 201 5.61 8.52 -10.75
CA LYS A 201 5.39 9.85 -10.17
C LYS A 201 4.90 10.87 -11.19
N ALA A 202 5.20 10.70 -12.48
CA ALA A 202 4.72 11.54 -13.57
C ALA A 202 3.28 11.21 -14.04
N ILE A 203 2.66 10.13 -13.56
CA ILE A 203 1.27 9.80 -13.90
C ILE A 203 0.33 10.83 -13.27
N PRO A 204 -0.64 11.42 -14.00
CA PRO A 204 -1.46 12.52 -13.49
C PRO A 204 -2.16 12.26 -12.15
N SER A 205 -2.71 11.07 -11.95
CA SER A 205 -3.36 10.67 -10.69
C SER A 205 -2.38 10.59 -9.51
N VAL A 206 -1.13 10.19 -9.78
CA VAL A 206 -0.05 10.12 -8.79
C VAL A 206 0.46 11.53 -8.46
N VAL A 207 0.60 12.41 -9.46
CA VAL A 207 0.92 13.83 -9.24
C VAL A 207 -0.14 14.47 -8.34
N GLU A 208 -1.41 14.32 -8.68
CA GLU A 208 -2.52 14.85 -7.90
C GLU A 208 -2.51 14.33 -6.45
N TRP A 209 -2.18 13.05 -6.27
CA TRP A 209 -2.06 12.46 -4.93
C TRP A 209 -0.84 12.99 -4.15
N GLU A 210 0.34 13.06 -4.77
CA GLU A 210 1.56 13.55 -4.11
C GLU A 210 1.41 15.03 -3.69
N THR A 211 0.75 15.86 -4.52
CA THR A 211 0.44 17.25 -4.15
C THR A 211 -0.49 17.32 -2.94
N PHE A 212 -1.58 16.54 -2.96
CA PHE A 212 -2.50 16.46 -1.83
C PHE A 212 -1.79 15.99 -0.55
N GLU A 213 -0.99 14.93 -0.62
CA GLU A 213 -0.25 14.38 0.51
C GLU A 213 0.77 15.38 1.08
N GLU A 214 1.45 16.15 0.21
CA GLU A 214 2.37 17.19 0.65
C GLU A 214 1.66 18.29 1.45
N GLU A 215 0.48 18.72 0.99
CA GLU A 215 -0.34 19.71 1.68
C GLU A 215 -0.85 19.19 3.03
N GLU A 216 -1.33 17.95 3.09
CA GLU A 216 -1.81 17.34 4.33
C GLU A 216 -0.67 17.15 5.35
N ARG A 217 0.51 16.73 4.90
CA ARG A 217 1.69 16.58 5.77
C ARG A 217 2.16 17.91 6.36
N LYS A 218 2.00 19.03 5.65
CA LYS A 218 2.29 20.37 6.18
C LYS A 218 1.33 20.77 7.30
N LYS A 219 0.07 20.34 7.23
CA LYS A 219 -0.96 20.60 8.26
C LYS A 219 -0.79 19.71 9.50
N LYS A 220 -0.39 18.45 9.30
CA LYS A 220 -0.25 17.45 10.36
C LYS A 220 1.14 16.80 10.30
N PRO A 221 2.20 17.46 10.80
CA PRO A 221 3.53 16.88 10.82
C PRO A 221 3.57 15.62 11.69
N MET A 222 4.33 14.61 11.23
CA MET A 222 4.43 13.33 11.93
C MET A 222 5.21 13.49 13.24
N ALA A 223 4.55 13.26 14.37
CA ALA A 223 5.19 13.17 15.67
C ALA A 223 5.57 11.70 16.01
N PRO A 224 6.64 11.46 16.78
CA PRO A 224 6.89 10.15 17.40
C PRO A 224 5.68 9.69 18.24
N PRO A 225 5.38 8.39 18.29
CA PRO A 225 4.26 7.90 19.09
C PRO A 225 4.56 8.01 20.59
N THR A 226 3.54 8.37 21.38
CA THR A 226 3.62 8.34 22.85
C THR A 226 3.72 6.90 23.37
N GLU A 227 4.10 6.72 24.64
CA GLU A 227 4.12 5.39 25.27
C GLU A 227 2.74 4.71 25.25
N GLU A 228 1.67 5.48 25.50
CA GLU A 228 0.31 4.97 25.44
C GLU A 228 -0.07 4.53 24.02
N GLN A 229 0.30 5.31 23.00
CA GLN A 229 0.07 4.94 21.61
C GLN A 229 0.82 3.66 21.23
N ARG A 230 2.05 3.46 21.74
CA ARG A 230 2.83 2.24 21.49
C ARG A 230 2.13 0.98 21.98
N LYS A 231 1.37 1.05 23.08
CA LYS A 231 0.58 -0.09 23.58
C LYS A 231 -0.45 -0.55 22.55
N PHE A 232 -1.15 0.38 21.89
CA PHE A 232 -2.08 0.02 20.81
C PHE A 232 -1.36 -0.42 19.53
N MET A 233 -0.25 0.23 19.18
CA MET A 233 0.48 -0.06 17.95
C MET A 233 1.17 -1.43 17.97
N PHE A 234 1.71 -1.86 19.11
CA PHE A 234 2.60 -3.03 19.21
C PHE A 234 2.30 -3.97 20.38
N GLY A 235 1.40 -3.61 21.30
CA GLY A 235 1.09 -4.38 22.51
C GLY A 235 -0.21 -5.20 22.44
N VAL A 236 -0.98 -5.10 21.36
CA VAL A 236 -2.22 -5.88 21.17
C VAL A 236 -1.90 -7.21 20.49
N ASP A 237 -2.24 -8.31 21.15
CA ASP A 237 -1.88 -9.68 20.74
C ASP A 237 -3.09 -10.58 20.41
N GLY A 238 -4.30 -9.98 20.35
CA GLY A 238 -5.55 -10.69 20.05
C GLY A 238 -6.21 -11.38 21.24
N ARG A 239 -5.54 -11.55 22.39
CA ARG A 239 -6.13 -12.21 23.58
C ARG A 239 -7.04 -11.29 24.40
N ALA A 240 -6.91 -9.98 24.22
CA ALA A 240 -7.69 -8.96 24.93
C ALA A 240 -8.95 -8.47 24.18
N GLN A 241 -9.34 -9.11 23.07
CA GLN A 241 -10.46 -8.67 22.22
C GLN A 241 -11.81 -9.34 22.53
N ASN A 242 -11.98 -9.93 23.73
CA ASN A 242 -13.24 -10.53 24.18
C ASN A 242 -13.94 -9.65 25.23
#